data_AF-A0A9E3EDV6-F1
#
_entry.id   AF-A0A9E3EDV6-F1
#
_cell.length_a   1.000
_cell.length_b   1.000
_cell.length_c   1.000
_cell.angle_alpha   90.00
_cell.angle_beta   90.00
_cell.angle_gamma   90.00
#
_symmetry.space_group_name_H-M   'P 1'
#
loop_
_entity.id
_entity.type
_entity.pdbx_description
1 polymer ?
#
loop_
_entity_poly.entity_id
_entity_poly.type
_entity_poly.pdbx_seq_one_letter_code
_entity_poly.pdbx_strand_id
1 'polypeptide(L)'
;MNELWTGVGKVRAREADGLFEITVEGLTTQAKYYKPLIYEFFRKEWRGARPSWGDFAVEIVMEHVGDPPWLDLDNLAKAILDAIKGYAFHDDAQVARLLVERRPGERERITVRVSRLQR
;
A
#
# COMPACT_ATOMS: atom_id res chain seq x y z
N MET A 1 -8.08 4.28 19.81
CA MET A 1 -7.52 4.05 18.46
C MET A 1 -6.49 2.95 18.61
N ASN A 2 -6.63 1.83 17.91
CA ASN A 2 -5.63 0.75 17.97
C ASN A 2 -4.48 1.14 17.02
N GLU A 3 -3.40 1.66 17.58
CA GLU A 3 -2.12 1.88 16.88
C GLU A 3 -1.37 0.56 16.58
N LEU A 4 -2.04 -0.57 16.80
CA LEU A 4 -1.48 -1.91 16.72
C LEU A 4 -1.39 -2.37 15.26
N TRP A 5 -0.20 -2.82 14.89
CA TRP A 5 0.02 -3.46 13.60
C TRP A 5 -0.69 -4.81 13.53
N THR A 6 -1.44 -5.04 12.45
CA THR A 6 -1.89 -6.38 12.04
C THR A 6 -0.95 -6.89 10.96
N GLY A 7 -0.44 -8.12 11.06
CA GLY A 7 0.53 -8.62 10.09
C GLY A 7 0.55 -10.14 9.94
N VAL A 8 0.78 -10.63 8.72
CA VAL A 8 1.09 -12.03 8.43
C VAL A 8 2.09 -12.12 7.28
N GLY A 9 3.07 -13.02 7.41
CA GLY A 9 4.12 -13.20 6.42
C GLY A 9 4.86 -11.89 6.12
N LYS A 10 4.79 -11.45 4.86
CA LYS A 10 5.47 -10.24 4.38
C LYS A 10 4.64 -8.96 4.54
N VAL A 11 3.34 -9.05 4.83
CA VAL A 11 2.42 -7.91 4.82
C VAL A 11 2.08 -7.50 6.25
N ARG A 12 2.13 -6.19 6.52
CA ARG A 12 1.64 -5.59 7.76
C ARG A 12 0.84 -4.35 7.42
N ALA A 13 -0.20 -4.07 8.18
CA ALA A 13 -0.97 -2.84 8.06
C ALA A 13 -1.33 -2.29 9.44
N ARG A 14 -1.54 -0.97 9.50
CA ARG A 14 -2.08 -0.27 10.66
C ARG A 14 -2.94 0.91 10.22
N GLU A 15 -3.73 1.40 11.15
CA GLU A 15 -4.49 2.63 11.01
C GLU A 15 -4.24 3.50 12.24
N ALA A 16 -3.77 4.73 12.04
CA ALA A 16 -3.53 5.68 13.12
C ALA A 16 -3.75 7.11 12.59
N ASP A 17 -4.43 7.96 13.36
CA ASP A 17 -4.58 9.39 13.06
C ASP A 17 -5.09 9.72 11.64
N GLY A 18 -6.01 8.91 11.11
CA GLY A 18 -6.55 9.07 9.76
C GLY A 18 -5.59 8.68 8.62
N LEU A 19 -4.45 8.09 8.97
CA LEU A 19 -3.49 7.48 8.06
C LEU A 19 -3.65 5.95 8.09
N PHE A 20 -3.89 5.39 6.93
CA PHE A 20 -3.85 3.95 6.71
C PHE A 20 -2.51 3.58 6.07
N GLU A 21 -1.72 2.71 6.71
CA GLU A 21 -0.37 2.36 6.28
C GLU A 21 -0.23 0.85 6.08
N ILE A 22 0.39 0.45 4.97
CA ILE A 22 0.73 -0.93 4.64
C ILE A 22 2.23 -1.01 4.38
N THR A 23 2.87 -2.08 4.86
CA THR A 23 4.25 -2.41 4.52
C THR A 23 4.33 -3.83 3.96
N VAL A 24 5.08 -4.01 2.88
CA VAL A 24 5.44 -5.31 2.31
C VAL A 24 6.95 -5.48 2.35
N GLU A 25 7.44 -6.52 3.04
CA GLU A 25 8.88 -6.81 3.15
C GLU A 25 9.41 -7.59 1.93
N GLY A 26 10.57 -7.17 1.45
CA GLY A 26 11.26 -7.73 0.30
C GLY A 26 10.71 -7.22 -1.04
N LEU A 27 11.58 -7.18 -2.05
CA LEU A 27 11.19 -6.82 -3.41
C LEU A 27 11.13 -8.04 -4.33
N THR A 28 10.42 -7.87 -5.44
CA THR A 28 10.41 -8.78 -6.58
C THR A 28 10.33 -7.97 -7.86
N THR A 29 10.78 -8.56 -8.97
CA THR A 29 10.64 -7.97 -10.32
C THR A 29 9.22 -8.07 -10.87
N GLN A 30 8.34 -8.87 -10.24
CA GLN A 30 6.99 -9.12 -10.75
C GLN A 30 5.94 -8.25 -10.04
N ALA A 31 5.53 -7.12 -10.65
CA ALA A 31 4.48 -6.25 -10.10
C ALA A 31 3.19 -6.99 -9.73
N LYS A 32 2.78 -7.95 -10.59
CA LYS A 32 1.56 -8.73 -10.43
C LYS A 32 1.54 -9.60 -9.18
N TYR A 33 2.69 -9.86 -8.56
CA TYR A 33 2.80 -10.61 -7.30
C TYR A 33 2.14 -9.88 -6.13
N TYR A 34 2.23 -8.54 -6.10
CA TYR A 34 1.78 -7.75 -4.95
C TYR A 34 0.26 -7.76 -4.79
N LYS A 35 -0.48 -7.78 -5.89
CA LYS A 35 -1.95 -7.76 -5.86
C LYS A 35 -2.55 -8.92 -5.05
N PRO A 36 -2.33 -10.21 -5.41
CA PRO A 36 -2.90 -11.32 -4.66
C PRO A 36 -2.35 -11.42 -3.24
N LEU A 37 -1.08 -11.06 -3.01
CA LEU A 37 -0.47 -11.06 -1.68
C LEU A 37 -1.20 -10.11 -0.72
N ILE A 38 -1.38 -8.86 -1.15
CA ILE A 38 -2.02 -7.82 -0.33
C ILE A 38 -3.53 -8.09 -0.23
N TYR A 39 -4.17 -8.51 -1.31
CA TYR A 39 -5.59 -8.85 -1.31
C TYR A 39 -5.93 -9.98 -0.33
N GLU A 40 -5.13 -11.06 -0.31
CA GLU A 40 -5.34 -12.16 0.63
C GLU A 40 -5.15 -11.73 2.09
N PHE A 41 -4.15 -10.86 2.36
CA PHE A 41 -3.97 -10.26 3.68
C PHE A 41 -5.23 -9.52 4.13
N PHE A 42 -5.76 -8.64 3.28
CA PHE A 42 -6.96 -7.87 3.61
C PHE A 42 -8.18 -8.76 3.82
N ARG A 43 -8.35 -9.76 2.96
CA ARG A 43 -9.48 -10.68 3.02
C ARG A 43 -9.47 -11.53 4.30
N LYS A 44 -8.30 -12.04 4.70
CA LYS A 44 -8.19 -13.02 5.79
C LYS A 44 -7.91 -12.39 7.15
N GLU A 45 -7.01 -11.41 7.20
CA GLU A 45 -6.44 -10.93 8.46
C GLU A 45 -6.97 -9.55 8.86
N TRP A 46 -7.21 -8.66 7.90
CA TRP A 46 -7.56 -7.28 8.22
C TRP A 46 -8.99 -7.16 8.75
N ARG A 47 -9.12 -6.49 9.90
CA ARG A 47 -10.42 -6.17 10.56
C ARG A 47 -10.55 -4.70 10.95
N GLY A 48 -9.59 -3.86 10.53
CA GLY A 48 -9.57 -2.42 10.82
C GLY A 48 -10.47 -1.61 9.89
N ALA A 49 -10.00 -0.44 9.44
CA ALA A 49 -10.73 0.45 8.53
C ALA A 49 -11.51 -0.26 7.43
N ARG A 50 -12.70 0.29 7.19
CA ARG A 50 -13.55 -0.01 6.04
C ARG A 50 -13.43 1.13 5.03
N PRO A 51 -13.67 0.87 3.73
CA PRO A 51 -13.64 1.91 2.71
C PRO A 51 -14.64 3.02 3.03
N SER A 52 -14.28 4.25 2.65
CA SER A 52 -15.14 5.42 2.83
C SER A 52 -15.13 6.35 1.60
N TRP A 53 -16.14 7.19 1.50
CA TRP A 53 -16.28 8.20 0.44
C TRP A 53 -15.41 9.43 0.71
N GLY A 54 -14.93 10.08 -0.36
CA GLY A 54 -14.09 11.27 -0.32
C GLY A 54 -12.88 11.17 -1.24
N ASP A 55 -12.08 12.23 -1.28
CA ASP A 55 -10.83 12.29 -2.03
C ASP A 55 -9.67 11.79 -1.17
N PHE A 56 -8.77 10.99 -1.75
CA PHE A 56 -7.65 10.38 -1.06
C PHE A 56 -6.31 10.73 -1.72
N ALA A 57 -5.29 10.84 -0.89
CA ALA A 57 -3.89 10.78 -1.31
C ALA A 57 -3.35 9.37 -1.05
N VAL A 58 -2.68 8.81 -2.06
CA VAL A 58 -1.97 7.55 -1.97
C VAL A 58 -0.48 7.79 -2.25
N GLU A 59 0.37 7.37 -1.34
CA GLU A 59 1.83 7.40 -1.49
C GLU A 59 2.35 5.97 -1.48
N ILE A 60 3.09 5.60 -2.53
CA ILE A 60 3.71 4.28 -2.68
C ILE A 60 5.21 4.50 -2.78
N VAL A 61 5.94 4.04 -1.78
CA VAL A 61 7.40 4.15 -1.73
C VAL A 61 7.99 2.74 -1.84
N MET A 62 8.84 2.54 -2.85
CA MET A 62 9.64 1.35 -3.02
C MET A 62 11.09 1.62 -2.58
N GLU A 63 11.48 1.05 -1.45
CA GLU A 63 12.82 1.12 -0.88
C GLU A 63 13.64 -0.09 -1.36
N HIS A 64 14.81 0.14 -1.95
CA HIS A 64 15.73 -0.90 -2.41
C HIS A 64 17.10 -0.77 -1.75
N VAL A 65 17.81 -1.89 -1.64
CA VAL A 65 19.21 -1.96 -1.20
C VAL A 65 20.07 -2.31 -2.40
N GLY A 66 21.13 -1.53 -2.66
CA GLY A 66 21.94 -1.69 -3.87
C GLY A 66 21.18 -1.29 -5.13
N ASP A 67 21.34 -2.06 -6.20
CA ASP A 67 20.66 -1.77 -7.47
C ASP A 67 19.16 -2.10 -7.39
N PRO A 68 18.28 -1.22 -7.90
CA PRO A 68 16.86 -1.48 -7.86
C PRO A 68 16.45 -2.63 -8.79
N PRO A 69 15.41 -3.41 -8.45
CA PRO A 69 14.87 -4.40 -9.37
C PRO A 69 14.36 -3.74 -10.65
N TRP A 70 14.42 -4.49 -11.75
CA TRP A 70 13.75 -4.10 -12.98
C TRP A 70 12.24 -4.31 -12.83
N LEU A 71 11.61 -3.26 -12.31
CA LEU A 71 10.18 -3.18 -11.99
C LEU A 71 9.70 -1.78 -12.36
N ASP A 72 8.66 -1.71 -13.17
CA ASP A 72 8.06 -0.42 -13.53
C ASP A 72 7.16 0.09 -12.40
N LEU A 73 7.31 1.37 -12.07
CA LEU A 73 6.59 1.99 -10.97
C LEU A 73 5.08 2.11 -11.25
N ASP A 74 4.67 2.30 -12.50
CA ASP A 74 3.26 2.31 -12.90
C ASP A 74 2.62 0.92 -12.73
N ASN A 75 3.32 -0.14 -13.11
CA ASN A 75 2.88 -1.52 -12.92
C ASN A 75 2.75 -1.87 -11.43
N LEU A 76 3.74 -1.46 -10.62
CA LEU A 76 3.66 -1.58 -9.17
C LEU A 76 2.45 -0.81 -8.62
N ALA A 77 2.32 0.46 -8.96
CA ALA A 77 1.25 1.32 -8.46
C ALA A 77 -0.14 0.75 -8.82
N LYS A 78 -0.32 0.30 -10.06
CA LYS A 78 -1.55 -0.35 -10.50
C LYS A 78 -1.86 -1.59 -9.66
N ALA A 79 -0.88 -2.46 -9.42
CA ALA A 79 -1.08 -3.67 -8.62
C ALA A 79 -1.44 -3.35 -7.17
N ILE A 80 -0.84 -2.31 -6.58
CA ILE A 80 -1.14 -1.85 -5.22
C ILE A 80 -2.55 -1.26 -5.14
N LEU A 81 -2.92 -0.33 -6.03
CA LEU A 81 -4.24 0.31 -6.05
C LEU A 81 -5.35 -0.74 -6.18
N ASP A 82 -5.21 -1.66 -7.14
CA ASP A 82 -6.13 -2.79 -7.32
C ASP A 82 -6.29 -3.65 -6.06
N ALA A 83 -5.25 -3.77 -5.23
CA ALA A 83 -5.26 -4.64 -4.05
C ALA A 83 -5.88 -3.99 -2.81
N ILE A 84 -5.77 -2.66 -2.70
CA ILE A 84 -6.30 -1.89 -1.57
C ILE A 84 -7.70 -1.33 -1.87
N LYS A 85 -8.11 -1.31 -3.13
CA LYS A 85 -9.49 -1.00 -3.55
C LYS A 85 -10.49 -1.90 -2.83
N GLY A 86 -11.58 -1.31 -2.35
CA GLY A 86 -12.59 -1.97 -1.54
C GLY A 86 -12.21 -2.14 -0.06
N TYR A 87 -10.97 -1.79 0.33
CA TYR A 87 -10.52 -1.78 1.72
C TYR A 87 -10.17 -0.37 2.21
N ALA A 88 -9.37 0.37 1.43
CA ALA A 88 -8.98 1.74 1.77
C ALA A 88 -9.98 2.79 1.25
N PHE A 89 -10.52 2.58 0.04
CA PHE A 89 -11.52 3.43 -0.63
C PHE A 89 -12.43 2.54 -1.50
N HIS A 90 -13.60 3.04 -1.92
CA HIS A 90 -14.53 2.26 -2.75
C HIS A 90 -14.07 2.13 -4.20
N ASP A 91 -13.51 3.20 -4.77
CA ASP A 91 -13.08 3.22 -6.17
C ASP A 91 -11.80 4.05 -6.40
N ASP A 92 -11.02 3.68 -7.42
CA ASP A 92 -9.77 4.36 -7.78
C ASP A 92 -9.99 5.80 -8.22
N ALA A 93 -11.19 6.13 -8.72
CA ALA A 93 -11.59 7.51 -9.02
C ALA A 93 -11.57 8.43 -7.78
N GLN A 94 -11.53 7.87 -6.58
CA GLN A 94 -11.38 8.62 -5.33
C GLN A 94 -9.93 9.01 -5.02
N VAL A 95 -8.94 8.50 -5.75
CA VAL A 95 -7.53 8.87 -5.59
C VAL A 95 -7.27 10.17 -6.35
N ALA A 96 -7.24 11.28 -5.62
CA ALA A 96 -7.01 12.62 -6.19
C ALA A 96 -5.53 13.02 -6.21
N ARG A 97 -4.69 12.35 -5.41
CA ARG A 97 -3.22 12.50 -5.43
C ARG A 97 -2.56 11.13 -5.36
N LEU A 98 -1.67 10.86 -6.30
CA LEU A 98 -0.86 9.65 -6.32
C LEU A 98 0.62 10.03 -6.41
N LEU A 99 1.42 9.61 -5.43
CA LEU A 99 2.88 9.66 -5.47
C LEU A 99 3.39 8.23 -5.54
N VAL A 100 4.26 7.95 -6.51
CA VAL A 100 4.95 6.68 -6.63
C VAL A 100 6.43 6.98 -6.74
N GLU A 101 7.19 6.52 -5.75
CA GLU A 101 8.61 6.83 -5.62
C GLU A 101 9.41 5.55 -5.47
N ARG A 102 10.54 5.50 -6.16
CA ARG A 102 11.61 4.54 -5.88
C ARG A 102 12.78 5.29 -5.28
N ARG A 103 13.28 4.81 -4.15
CA ARG A 103 14.43 5.41 -3.47
C ARG A 103 15.31 4.35 -2.80
N PRO A 104 16.60 4.64 -2.57
CA PRO A 104 17.44 3.83 -1.70
C PRO A 104 16.88 3.78 -0.28
N GLY A 105 17.02 2.66 0.40
CA GLY A 105 16.66 2.51 1.81
C GLY A 105 17.57 1.51 2.53
N GLU A 106 17.31 1.31 3.83
CA GLU A 106 18.09 0.37 4.65
C GLU A 106 17.67 -1.10 4.45
N ARG A 107 16.48 -1.31 3.85
CA ARG A 107 15.90 -2.63 3.59
C ARG A 107 15.02 -2.58 2.36
N GLU A 108 14.85 -3.73 1.73
CA GLU A 108 13.90 -3.92 0.64
C GLU A 108 12.47 -3.91 1.16
N ARG A 109 11.68 -2.90 0.76
CA ARG A 109 10.31 -2.72 1.27
C ARG A 109 9.46 -1.92 0.30
N ILE A 110 8.16 -2.21 0.28
CA ILE A 110 7.14 -1.29 -0.22
C ILE A 110 6.34 -0.73 0.94
N THR A 111 6.22 0.59 1.03
CA THR A 111 5.34 1.28 1.98
C THR A 111 4.23 1.98 1.22
N VAL A 112 2.99 1.72 1.59
CA VAL A 112 1.80 2.36 1.05
C VAL A 112 1.15 3.17 2.15
N ARG A 113 0.87 4.43 1.88
CA ARG A 113 0.15 5.33 2.78
C ARG A 113 -1.08 5.85 2.08
N VAL A 114 -2.22 5.76 2.76
CA VAL A 114 -3.49 6.29 2.29
C VAL A 114 -4.01 7.24 3.34
N SER A 115 -4.27 8.48 2.94
CA SER A 115 -4.83 9.51 3.80
C SER A 115 -5.97 10.21 3.08
N ARG A 116 -7.03 10.55 3.81
CA ARG A 116 -8.11 11.38 3.26
C ARG A 116 -7.61 12.81 3.07
N LEU A 117 -7.90 13.40 1.92
CA LEU A 117 -7.66 14.82 1.68
C LEU A 117 -8.76 15.62 2.38
N GLN A 118 -8.36 16.52 3.28
CA GLN A 118 -9.25 17.56 3.77
C GLN A 118 -9.36 18.61 2.67
N ARG A 119 -10.59 18.90 2.24
CA ARG A 119 -10.88 20.01 1.33
C ARG A 119 -10.89 21.33 2.08
#